data_AF-W1XUN1-F1
#
_entry.id   AF-W1XUN1-F1
#
_cell.length_a   1.000
_cell.length_b   1.000
_cell.length_c   1.000
_cell.angle_alpha   90.00
_cell.angle_beta   90.00
_cell.angle_gamma   90.00
#
_symmetry.space_group_name_H-M   'P 1'
#
loop_
_entity.id
_entity.type
_entity.pdbx_description
1 polymer ?
#
loop_
_entity_poly.entity_id
_entity_poly.type
_entity_poly.pdbx_seq_one_letter_code
_entity_poly.pdbx_strand_id
1 'polypeptide(L)'
;AVQTTITNILPFMIFVSLIVGIINGTGVGNWLANTISPLASSLPGMLVISLFCALPFISPLIGPGAVIAQIIGVLLGNQIAQGGIEPRFALPALFAIDAQVGGDFVPVGLSLSEAEAETV
;
A
#
# COMPACT_ATOMS: atom_id res chain seq x y z
N ALA A 1 -7.25 7.93 -22.97
CA ALA A 1 -6.32 8.53 -21.99
C ALA A 1 -7.04 9.57 -21.12
N VAL A 2 -7.31 10.79 -21.62
CA VAL A 2 -7.91 11.88 -20.82
C VAL A 2 -9.24 11.49 -20.17
N GLN A 3 -10.16 10.87 -20.93
CA GLN A 3 -11.46 10.42 -20.39
C GLN A 3 -11.29 9.43 -19.22
N THR A 4 -10.45 8.41 -19.41
CA THR A 4 -10.11 7.40 -18.38
C THR A 4 -9.54 8.06 -17.12
N THR A 5 -8.68 9.07 -17.28
CA THR A 5 -8.13 9.82 -16.16
C THR A 5 -9.22 10.53 -15.36
N ILE A 6 -10.15 11.19 -16.05
CA ILE A 6 -11.22 11.97 -15.41
C ILE A 6 -12.27 11.07 -14.75
N THR A 7 -12.70 9.99 -15.40
CA THR A 7 -13.83 9.18 -14.92
C THR A 7 -13.42 8.07 -13.96
N ASN A 8 -12.16 7.62 -14.00
CA ASN A 8 -11.74 6.44 -13.24
C ASN A 8 -10.59 6.78 -12.28
N ILE A 9 -9.49 7.33 -12.79
CA ILE A 9 -8.27 7.55 -12.00
C ILE A 9 -8.48 8.64 -10.94
N LEU A 10 -8.99 9.82 -11.32
CA LEU A 10 -9.20 10.91 -10.36
C LEU A 10 -10.20 10.54 -9.26
N PRO A 11 -11.37 9.94 -9.54
CA PRO A 11 -12.28 9.48 -8.50
C PRO A 11 -11.63 8.47 -7.54
N PHE A 12 -10.84 7.53 -8.06
CA PHE A 12 -10.10 6.58 -7.23
C PHE A 12 -9.06 7.29 -6.34
N MET A 13 -8.26 8.21 -6.89
CA MET A 13 -7.29 8.98 -6.12
C MET A 13 -7.95 9.84 -5.03
N ILE A 14 -9.12 10.43 -5.31
CA ILE A 14 -9.91 11.19 -4.33
C ILE A 14 -10.36 10.26 -3.20
N PHE A 15 -10.89 9.08 -3.54
CA PHE A 15 -11.30 8.08 -2.56
C PHE A 15 -10.14 7.64 -1.65
N VAL A 16 -8.98 7.31 -2.23
CA VAL A 16 -7.77 6.97 -1.45
C VAL A 16 -7.33 8.13 -0.56
N SER A 17 -7.35 9.36 -1.08
CA SER A 17 -6.98 10.55 -0.32
C SER A 17 -7.92 10.81 0.87
N LEU A 18 -9.21 10.54 0.70
CA LEU A 18 -10.19 10.61 1.79
C LEU A 18 -9.86 9.59 2.89
N ILE A 19 -9.57 8.34 2.51
CA ILE A 19 -9.18 7.29 3.47
C ILE A 19 -7.92 7.71 4.24
N VAL A 20 -6.88 8.17 3.54
CA VAL A 20 -5.65 8.66 4.18
C VAL A 20 -5.95 9.84 5.11
N GLY A 21 -6.82 10.77 4.70
CA GLY A 21 -7.28 11.89 5.52
C GLY A 21 -7.97 11.43 6.81
N ILE A 22 -8.87 10.45 6.73
CA ILE A 22 -9.54 9.87 7.90
C ILE A 22 -8.52 9.17 8.81
N ILE A 23 -7.60 8.38 8.25
CA ILE A 23 -6.57 7.65 9.01
C ILE A 23 -5.67 8.62 9.80
N ASN A 24 -5.27 9.72 9.16
CA ASN A 24 -4.47 10.75 9.80
C ASN A 24 -5.27 11.53 10.85
N GLY A 25 -6.53 11.89 10.54
CA GLY A 25 -7.40 12.64 11.45
C GLY A 25 -7.88 11.85 12.67
N THR A 26 -7.99 10.53 12.56
CA THR A 26 -8.41 9.63 13.65
C THR A 26 -7.25 9.17 14.54
N GLY A 27 -6.00 9.38 14.12
CA GLY A 27 -4.81 8.89 14.83
C GLY A 27 -4.51 7.41 14.62
N VAL A 28 -5.32 6.69 13.84
CA VAL A 28 -5.03 5.29 13.42
C VAL A 28 -3.70 5.24 12.66
N GLY A 29 -3.40 6.28 11.88
CA GLY A 29 -2.11 6.43 11.20
C GLY A 29 -0.92 6.45 12.15
N ASN A 30 -1.05 7.08 13.33
CA ASN A 30 0.02 7.10 14.33
C ASN A 30 0.24 5.73 14.96
N TRP A 31 -0.84 4.97 15.22
CA TRP A 31 -0.72 3.61 15.73
C TRP A 31 -0.06 2.67 14.71
N LEU A 32 -0.48 2.75 13.45
CA LEU A 32 0.17 2.02 12.34
C LEU A 32 1.64 2.42 12.19
N ALA A 33 1.94 3.72 12.20
CA ALA A 33 3.30 4.22 12.09
C ALA A 33 4.19 3.71 13.23
N ASN A 34 3.72 3.75 14.47
CA ASN A 34 4.50 3.26 15.62
C ASN A 34 4.71 1.74 15.59
N THR A 35 3.79 0.99 14.97
CA THR A 35 3.90 -0.48 14.83
C THR A 35 4.82 -0.87 13.67
N ILE A 36 4.75 -0.15 12.55
CA ILE A 36 5.46 -0.49 11.30
C ILE A 36 6.86 0.17 11.23
N SER A 37 7.06 1.35 11.82
CA SER A 37 8.36 2.03 11.79
C SER A 37 9.54 1.19 12.31
N PRO A 38 9.40 0.38 13.38
CA PRO A 38 10.48 -0.51 13.84
C PRO A 38 10.81 -1.61 12.84
N LEU A 39 9.80 -2.11 12.10
CA LEU A 39 10.01 -3.10 11.04
C LEU A 39 10.66 -2.45 9.82
N ALA A 40 10.25 -1.24 9.48
CA ALA A 40 10.76 -0.51 8.33
C ALA A 40 12.08 0.22 8.58
N SER A 41 12.67 0.15 9.78
CA SER A 41 13.99 0.70 10.10
C SER A 41 15.11 -0.36 10.05
N SER A 42 14.80 -1.59 9.64
CA SER A 42 15.77 -2.66 9.51
C SER A 42 15.52 -3.52 8.26
N LEU A 43 16.59 -4.04 7.67
CA LEU A 43 16.48 -4.90 6.48
C LEU A 43 15.65 -6.17 6.74
N PRO A 44 15.82 -6.89 7.88
CA PRO A 44 14.99 -8.05 8.19
C PRO A 44 13.51 -7.70 8.39
N GLY A 45 13.21 -6.57 9.04
CA GLY A 45 11.83 -6.13 9.23
C GLY A 45 11.15 -5.77 7.90
N MET A 46 11.88 -5.18 6.96
CA MET A 46 11.40 -4.94 5.60
C MET A 46 11.13 -6.22 4.81
N LEU A 47 11.91 -7.28 5.02
CA LEU A 47 11.61 -8.59 4.42
C LEU A 47 10.30 -9.17 4.95
N VAL A 48 10.00 -8.97 6.24
CA VAL A 48 8.71 -9.38 6.82
C VAL A 48 7.56 -8.58 6.24
N ILE A 49 7.71 -7.26 6.09
CA ILE A 49 6.73 -6.39 5.41
C ILE A 49 6.52 -6.89 3.98
N SER A 50 7.60 -7.14 3.25
CA SER A 50 7.56 -7.64 1.87
C SER A 50 6.83 -8.96 1.74
N LEU A 51 7.10 -9.91 2.62
CA LEU A 51 6.42 -11.19 2.64
C LEU A 51 4.91 -11.00 2.86
N PHE A 52 4.52 -10.15 3.81
CA PHE A 52 3.10 -9.88 4.09
C PHE A 52 2.40 -9.19 2.91
N CYS A 53 3.01 -8.16 2.33
CA CYS A 53 2.50 -7.45 1.16
C CYS A 53 2.41 -8.36 -0.08
N ALA A 54 3.26 -9.39 -0.19
CA ALA A 54 3.27 -10.32 -1.32
C ALA A 54 2.17 -11.41 -1.26
N LEU A 55 1.45 -11.57 -0.14
CA LEU A 55 0.46 -12.64 0.01
C LEU A 55 -0.82 -12.34 -0.81
N PRO A 56 -1.13 -13.13 -1.86
CA PRO A 56 -2.23 -12.83 -2.78
C PRO A 56 -3.62 -12.88 -2.13
N PHE A 57 -3.80 -13.71 -1.10
CA PHE A 57 -5.06 -13.85 -0.36
C PHE A 57 -5.36 -12.65 0.56
N ILE A 58 -4.40 -11.76 0.78
CA ILE A 58 -4.62 -10.51 1.52
C ILE A 58 -5.27 -9.44 0.62
N SER A 59 -5.07 -9.51 -0.69
CA SER A 59 -5.62 -8.55 -1.67
C SER A 59 -7.16 -8.48 -1.65
N PRO A 60 -7.92 -9.58 -1.65
CA PRO A 60 -9.39 -9.51 -1.62
C PRO A 60 -9.95 -8.99 -0.29
N LEU A 61 -9.30 -9.30 0.83
CA LEU A 61 -9.81 -9.01 2.17
C LEU A 61 -9.65 -7.53 2.56
N ILE A 62 -8.67 -6.83 1.99
CA ILE A 62 -8.31 -5.48 2.42
C ILE A 62 -8.75 -4.38 1.40
N GLY A 63 -9.54 -4.76 0.39
CA GLY A 63 -9.71 -3.90 -0.79
C GLY A 63 -8.41 -3.86 -1.61
N PRO A 64 -8.35 -3.15 -2.76
CA PRO A 64 -7.19 -3.17 -3.65
C PRO A 64 -5.94 -3.00 -2.79
N GLY A 65 -5.12 -4.05 -2.69
CA GLY A 65 -3.97 -4.16 -1.79
C GLY A 65 -3.12 -2.89 -1.82
N ALA A 66 -3.08 -2.23 -2.98
CA ALA A 66 -2.58 -0.87 -3.23
C ALA A 66 -2.89 0.15 -2.12
N VAL A 67 -4.05 0.10 -1.48
CA VAL A 67 -4.44 1.06 -0.46
C VAL A 67 -3.57 0.91 0.80
N ILE A 68 -3.25 -0.32 1.25
CA ILE A 68 -2.40 -0.51 2.43
C ILE A 68 -0.95 -0.13 2.13
N ALA A 69 -0.38 -0.60 1.01
CA ALA A 69 0.99 -0.18 0.68
C ALA A 69 1.07 1.34 0.49
N GLN A 70 0.03 1.97 -0.08
CA GLN A 70 -0.04 3.42 -0.19
C GLN A 70 -0.06 4.11 1.19
N ILE A 71 -0.88 3.63 2.14
CA ILE A 71 -0.92 4.18 3.50
C ILE A 71 0.44 4.02 4.19
N ILE A 72 1.01 2.80 4.14
CA ILE A 72 2.32 2.50 4.75
C ILE A 72 3.40 3.37 4.11
N GLY A 73 3.40 3.53 2.78
CA GLY A 73 4.35 4.36 2.04
C GLY A 73 4.28 5.83 2.43
N VAL A 74 3.07 6.38 2.63
CA VAL A 74 2.89 7.76 3.14
C VAL A 74 3.45 7.89 4.56
N LEU A 75 3.15 6.94 5.45
CA LEU A 75 3.66 6.96 6.83
C LEU A 75 5.19 6.84 6.90
N LEU A 76 5.77 5.94 6.09
CA LEU A 76 7.22 5.77 5.95
C LEU A 76 7.89 7.02 5.40
N GLY A 77 7.32 7.63 4.36
CA GLY A 77 7.79 8.90 3.80
C GLY A 77 7.81 10.01 4.84
N ASN A 78 6.76 10.12 5.65
CA ASN A 78 6.71 11.08 6.77
C ASN A 78 7.80 10.80 7.82
N GLN A 79 8.01 9.54 8.20
CA GLN A 79 9.04 9.17 9.19
C GLN A 79 10.47 9.42 8.68
N ILE A 80 10.71 9.22 7.40
CA ILE A 80 11.98 9.59 6.76
C ILE A 80 12.16 11.12 6.77
N ALA A 81 11.12 11.87 6.40
CA ALA A 81 11.16 13.33 6.39
C ALA A 81 11.39 13.95 7.78
N GLN A 82 10.86 13.32 8.83
CA GLN A 82 11.02 13.74 10.23
C GLN A 82 12.32 13.22 10.88
N GLY A 83 13.12 12.42 10.17
CA GLY A 83 14.39 11.88 10.68
C GLY A 83 14.26 10.66 11.59
N GLY A 84 13.06 10.05 11.70
CA GLY A 84 12.84 8.82 12.45
C GLY A 84 13.36 7.56 11.75
N ILE A 85 13.54 7.60 10.43
CA ILE A 85 14.13 6.52 9.62
C ILE A 85 15.24 7.12 8.75
N GLU A 86 16.41 6.47 8.73
CA GLU A 86 17.52 6.93 7.88
C GLU A 86 17.13 6.91 6.39
N PRO A 87 17.42 7.95 5.59
CA PRO A 87 17.03 8.02 4.18
C PRO A 87 17.50 6.84 3.31
N ARG A 88 18.57 6.14 3.69
CA ARG A 88 19.06 4.93 3.00
C ARG A 88 18.02 3.80 2.94
N PHE A 89 17.04 3.83 3.84
CA PHE A 89 15.97 2.84 3.92
C PHE A 89 14.80 3.14 2.98
N ALA A 90 14.76 4.31 2.31
CA ALA A 90 13.66 4.69 1.43
C ALA A 90 13.46 3.70 0.28
N LEU A 91 14.53 3.32 -0.43
CA LEU A 91 14.46 2.41 -1.57
C LEU A 91 14.09 0.98 -1.13
N PRO A 92 14.77 0.37 -0.14
CA PRO A 92 14.35 -0.92 0.41
C PRO A 92 12.90 -0.94 0.92
N ALA A 93 12.45 0.13 1.59
CA ALA A 93 11.08 0.23 2.07
C ALA A 93 10.07 0.30 0.93
N LEU A 94 10.38 1.03 -0.15
CA LEU A 94 9.54 1.07 -1.35
C LEU A 94 9.36 -0.34 -1.94
N PHE A 95 10.44 -1.10 -2.11
CA PHE A 95 10.34 -2.48 -2.60
C PHE A 95 9.60 -3.41 -1.64
N ALA A 96 9.77 -3.19 -0.33
CA ALA A 96 9.07 -3.99 0.68
C ALA A 96 7.56 -3.80 0.59
N ILE A 97 7.08 -2.57 0.45
CA ILE A 97 5.63 -2.31 0.36
C ILE A 97 5.05 -2.64 -1.02
N ASP A 98 5.85 -2.56 -2.09
CA ASP A 98 5.39 -2.75 -3.48
C ASP A 98 5.34 -4.23 -3.91
N ALA A 99 5.76 -5.16 -3.05
CA ALA A 99 5.67 -6.60 -3.33
C ALA A 99 4.23 -7.09 -3.60
N GLN A 100 3.23 -6.29 -3.22
CA GLN A 100 1.82 -6.50 -3.55
C GLN A 100 1.48 -6.44 -5.05
N VAL A 101 2.33 -5.86 -5.91
CA VAL A 101 2.07 -5.79 -7.35
C VAL A 101 1.88 -7.19 -7.94
N GLY A 102 2.52 -8.22 -7.39
CA GLY A 102 2.23 -9.61 -7.80
C GLY A 102 0.89 -10.14 -7.29
N GLY A 103 0.51 -9.81 -6.05
CA GLY A 103 -0.68 -10.34 -5.39
C GLY A 103 -1.99 -9.64 -5.77
N ASP A 104 -1.93 -8.35 -6.07
CA ASP A 104 -3.09 -7.50 -6.38
C ASP A 104 -3.41 -7.50 -7.89
N PHE A 105 -2.40 -7.68 -8.74
CA PHE A 105 -2.59 -7.70 -10.20
C PHE A 105 -3.15 -9.02 -10.73
N VAL A 106 -3.06 -10.11 -9.98
CA VAL A 106 -3.71 -11.38 -10.37
C VAL A 106 -5.24 -11.22 -10.34
N PRO A 107 -5.89 -10.90 -9.21
CA PRO A 107 -7.34 -10.75 -9.17
C PRO A 107 -7.83 -9.56 -10.00
N VAL A 108 -7.07 -8.45 -10.04
CA VAL A 108 -7.39 -7.30 -10.92
C VAL A 108 -7.28 -7.69 -12.40
N GLY A 109 -6.20 -8.37 -12.80
CA GLY A 109 -5.98 -8.83 -14.17
C GLY A 109 -7.01 -9.84 -14.62
N LEU A 110 -7.40 -10.77 -13.74
CA LEU A 110 -8.47 -11.74 -13.98
C LEU A 110 -9.82 -11.03 -14.11
N SER A 111 -10.12 -10.07 -13.24
CA SER A 111 -11.35 -9.26 -13.31
C SER A 111 -11.43 -8.43 -14.59
N LEU A 112 -10.32 -7.81 -15.01
CA LEU A 112 -10.23 -7.05 -16.27
C LEU A 112 -10.30 -7.95 -17.52
N SER A 113 -9.98 -9.24 -17.38
CA SER A 113 -10.10 -10.24 -18.44
C SER A 113 -11.47 -10.93 -18.45
N GLU A 114 -12.44 -10.42 -17.67
CA GLU A 114 -13.79 -10.98 -17.53
C GLU A 114 -13.78 -12.45 -17.07
N ALA A 115 -12.80 -12.85 -16.25
CA ALA A 115 -12.73 -14.19 -15.68
C ALA A 115 -13.94 -14.44 -14.76
N GLU A 116 -14.38 -15.70 -14.71
CA GLU A 116 -15.48 -16.10 -13.83
C GLU A 116 -15.12 -15.87 -12.36
N ALA A 117 -16.13 -15.56 -11.53
CA ALA A 117 -15.92 -15.21 -10.13
C ALA A 117 -15.26 -16.32 -9.29
N GLU A 118 -15.37 -17.58 -9.72
CA GLU A 118 -14.69 -18.72 -9.09
C GLU A 118 -13.20 -18.83 -9.46
N THR A 119 -12.76 -18.09 -10.49
CA THR A 119 -11.37 -18.04 -10.97
C THR A 119 -10.60 -16.87 -10.36
N VAL A 120 -11.30 -15.78 -9.98
CA VAL A 120 -10.76 -14.56 -9.35
C VAL A 120 -10.52 -14.79 -7.85
#